data_AF-A0A8H3EDA1-F1
#
_entry.id   AF-A0A8H3EDA1-F1
#
_cell.length_a   1.000
_cell.length_b   1.000
_cell.length_c   1.000
_cell.angle_alpha   90.00
_cell.angle_beta   90.00
_cell.angle_gamma   90.00
#
_symmetry.space_group_name_H-M   'P 1'
#
loop_
_entity.id
_entity.type
_entity.pdbx_description
1 polymer ?
#
loop_
_entity_poly.entity_id
_entity_poly.type
_entity_poly.pdbx_seq_one_letter_code
_entity_poly.pdbx_strand_id
1 'polypeptide(L)'
;MALTRKTTDLDPVQDRKYYHGLGSELDITWTKKMWTGASRAGFKDQIREVYEDCCKIPEHLQSEIWLLGFSRGAFVVRAVAGLLHYSKALKSAGTKEFNRDFEEFLRLYQLTQQDSQQTHVGEMHNFL
;
A
#
# COMPACT_ATOMS: atom_id res chain seq x y z
N MET A 1 6.10 -33.07 -7.53
CA MET A 1 5.34 -33.14 -8.80
C MET A 1 5.05 -31.72 -9.23
N ALA A 2 5.94 -31.12 -10.03
CA ALA A 2 5.82 -29.72 -10.46
C ALA A 2 5.06 -29.70 -11.80
N LEU A 3 3.89 -29.05 -11.82
CA LEU A 3 3.14 -28.78 -13.04
C LEU A 3 3.76 -27.55 -13.71
N THR A 4 4.64 -27.77 -14.68
CA THR A 4 5.17 -26.68 -15.52
C THR A 4 4.14 -26.35 -16.57
N ARG A 5 3.39 -25.26 -16.36
CA ARG A 5 2.42 -24.74 -17.33
C ARG A 5 3.21 -24.15 -18.50
N LYS A 6 2.97 -24.64 -19.74
CA LYS A 6 3.50 -24.01 -20.96
C LYS A 6 2.85 -22.64 -21.09
N THR A 7 3.63 -21.58 -20.95
CA THR A 7 3.18 -20.23 -21.26
C THR A 7 3.18 -20.04 -22.78
N THR A 8 2.02 -19.73 -23.35
CA THR A 8 1.82 -19.31 -24.74
C THR A 8 1.96 -17.78 -24.87
N ASP A 9 2.24 -17.27 -26.07
CA ASP A 9 2.39 -15.82 -26.39
C ASP A 9 1.17 -14.93 -26.05
N LEU A 10 0.10 -15.51 -25.51
CA LEU A 10 -1.13 -14.83 -25.06
C LEU A 10 -1.27 -14.80 -23.53
N ASP A 11 -0.30 -15.33 -22.79
CA ASP A 11 -0.37 -15.28 -21.33
C ASP A 11 -0.12 -13.85 -20.85
N PRO A 12 -1.00 -13.30 -19.98
CA PRO A 12 -0.80 -11.98 -19.42
C PRO A 12 0.54 -11.94 -18.68
N VAL A 13 1.39 -10.97 -19.04
CA VAL A 13 2.67 -10.75 -18.37
C VAL A 13 2.38 -10.30 -16.94
N GLN A 14 2.73 -11.16 -15.98
CA GLN A 14 2.58 -10.85 -14.56
C GLN A 14 3.92 -10.40 -13.97
N ASP A 15 4.05 -9.11 -13.71
CA ASP A 15 5.17 -8.57 -12.95
C ASP A 15 4.93 -8.72 -11.45
N ARG A 16 5.89 -9.31 -10.74
CA ARG A 16 5.81 -9.58 -9.30
C ARG A 16 6.87 -8.76 -8.55
N LYS A 17 6.43 -8.02 -7.54
CA LYS A 17 7.31 -7.27 -6.62
C LYS A 17 7.05 -7.71 -5.18
N TYR A 18 8.12 -7.94 -4.42
CA TYR A 18 8.06 -8.38 -3.02
C TYR A 18 8.68 -7.32 -2.12
N TYR A 19 7.99 -7.02 -1.01
CA TYR A 19 8.49 -6.13 0.04
C TYR A 19 8.68 -6.95 1.32
N HIS A 20 9.87 -6.83 1.92
CA HIS A 20 10.16 -7.51 3.18
C HIS A 20 9.26 -6.96 4.30
N GLY A 21 8.82 -7.86 5.19
CA GLY A 21 7.97 -7.48 6.31
C GLY A 21 8.74 -6.61 7.31
N LEU A 22 8.16 -5.47 7.70
CA LEU A 22 8.77 -4.59 8.69
C LEU A 22 9.10 -5.35 9.97
N GLY A 23 10.36 -5.26 10.37
CA GLY A 23 10.92 -5.95 11.53
C GLY A 23 11.52 -7.33 11.26
N SER A 24 11.76 -7.72 10.01
CA SER A 24 12.50 -8.95 9.65
C SER A 24 14.02 -8.85 9.81
N GLU A 25 14.57 -7.68 10.13
CA GLU A 25 15.98 -7.57 10.52
C GLU A 25 16.23 -8.35 11.81
N LEU A 26 17.13 -9.32 11.64
CA LEU A 26 17.57 -10.31 12.61
C LEU A 26 17.99 -9.61 13.91
N ASP A 27 17.64 -10.23 15.03
CA ASP A 27 18.16 -9.94 16.38
C ASP A 27 17.29 -9.11 17.35
N ILE A 28 15.95 -9.26 17.30
CA ILE A 28 15.11 -8.84 18.44
C ILE A 28 13.91 -9.78 18.60
N THR A 29 13.74 -10.30 19.83
CA THR A 29 12.68 -11.23 20.22
C THR A 29 11.31 -10.73 19.76
N TRP A 30 10.63 -11.52 18.92
CA TRP A 30 9.35 -11.22 18.28
C TRP A 30 8.27 -10.62 19.22
N THR A 31 8.27 -11.01 20.49
CA THR A 31 7.37 -10.50 21.54
C THR A 31 7.66 -9.06 21.94
N LYS A 32 8.93 -8.66 22.00
CA LYS A 32 9.35 -7.31 22.40
C LYS A 32 8.98 -6.28 21.32
N LYS A 33 9.14 -6.65 20.05
CA LYS A 33 8.79 -5.85 18.86
C LYS A 33 7.27 -5.63 18.68
N MET A 34 6.43 -6.52 19.24
CA MET A 34 4.97 -6.35 19.26
C MET A 34 4.50 -5.34 20.31
N TRP A 35 5.22 -5.21 21.43
CA TRP A 35 4.84 -4.33 22.55
C TRP A 35 5.55 -2.96 22.48
N THR A 36 6.80 -2.92 22.02
CA THR A 36 7.50 -1.66 21.73
C THR A 36 6.88 -1.08 20.48
N GLY A 37 6.03 -0.07 20.66
CA GLY A 37 5.32 0.62 19.60
C GLY A 37 6.11 0.73 18.29
N ALA A 38 5.52 0.15 17.26
CA ALA A 38 5.61 0.56 15.87
C ALA A 38 6.27 1.94 15.72
N SER A 39 7.47 1.98 15.16
CA SER A 39 7.96 3.22 14.57
C SER A 39 6.97 3.59 13.46
N ARG A 40 5.99 4.46 13.74
CA ARG A 40 4.96 4.92 12.79
C ARG A 40 5.58 5.37 11.46
N ALA A 41 6.83 5.84 11.51
CA ALA A 41 7.67 6.16 10.36
C ALA A 41 7.83 5.00 9.36
N GLY A 42 8.25 3.80 9.82
CA GLY A 42 8.58 2.69 8.91
C GLY A 42 7.38 2.15 8.13
N PHE A 43 6.19 2.19 8.72
CA PHE A 43 4.96 1.83 8.00
C PHE A 43 4.57 2.86 6.95
N LYS A 44 4.68 4.16 7.28
CA LYS A 44 4.36 5.23 6.34
C LYS A 44 5.28 5.15 5.12
N ASP A 45 6.57 4.90 5.33
CA ASP A 45 7.54 4.75 4.26
C ASP A 45 7.23 3.56 3.36
N GLN A 46 6.95 2.38 3.94
CA GLN A 46 6.60 1.20 3.16
C GLN A 46 5.27 1.37 2.40
N ILE A 47 4.26 1.99 3.02
CA ILE A 47 2.98 2.30 2.35
C ILE A 47 3.22 3.25 1.17
N ARG A 48 4.00 4.31 1.38
CA ARG A 48 4.36 5.28 0.34
C ARG A 48 5.07 4.63 -0.83
N GLU A 49 6.08 3.80 -0.55
CA GLU A 49 6.86 3.10 -1.58
C GLU A 49 5.99 2.13 -2.40
N VAL A 50 5.22 1.27 -1.73
CA VAL A 50 4.32 0.32 -2.41
C VAL A 50 3.28 1.06 -3.24
N TYR A 51 2.73 2.15 -2.71
CA TYR A 51 1.75 2.98 -3.42
C TYR A 51 2.35 3.66 -4.66
N GLU A 52 3.56 4.22 -4.55
CA GLU A 52 4.27 4.81 -5.69
C GLU A 52 4.48 3.79 -6.81
N ASP A 53 4.91 2.59 -6.45
CA ASP A 53 5.14 1.52 -7.41
C ASP A 53 3.86 1.06 -8.09
N CYS A 54 2.73 1.02 -7.36
CA CYS A 54 1.42 0.78 -7.97
C CYS A 54 1.04 1.89 -8.95
N CYS A 55 1.34 3.16 -8.63
CA CYS A 55 1.03 4.30 -9.50
C CYS A 55 1.89 4.35 -10.77
N LYS A 56 3.08 3.72 -10.76
CA LYS A 56 3.96 3.60 -11.94
C LYS A 56 3.46 2.57 -12.95
N ILE A 57 2.54 1.68 -12.56
CA ILE A 57 1.99 0.67 -13.46
C ILE A 57 1.18 1.40 -14.54
N PRO A 58 1.49 1.18 -15.83
CA PRO A 58 0.78 1.85 -16.91
C PRO A 58 -0.73 1.59 -16.84
N GLU A 59 -1.51 2.66 -17.00
CA GLU A 59 -2.97 2.61 -17.18
C GLU A 59 -3.30 2.03 -18.57
N HIS A 60 -3.00 0.75 -18.79
CA HIS A 60 -3.58 0.00 -19.89
C HIS A 60 -4.96 -0.50 -19.46
N LEU A 61 -5.87 -0.66 -20.43
CA LEU A 61 -7.28 -1.02 -20.22
C LEU A 61 -7.49 -2.38 -19.51
N GLN A 62 -6.41 -3.13 -19.24
CA GLN A 62 -6.41 -4.48 -18.64
C GLN A 62 -5.36 -4.67 -17.54
N SER A 63 -4.72 -3.61 -17.05
CA SER A 63 -3.75 -3.72 -15.97
C SER A 63 -4.46 -3.94 -14.63
N GLU A 64 -4.39 -5.15 -14.08
CA GLU A 64 -4.91 -5.49 -12.76
C GLU A 64 -3.79 -5.60 -11.72
N ILE A 65 -4.00 -5.06 -10.53
CA ILE A 65 -3.04 -5.10 -9.42
C ILE A 65 -3.56 -6.03 -8.32
N TRP A 66 -2.74 -7.01 -7.95
CA TRP A 66 -3.03 -7.96 -6.88
C TRP A 66 -2.16 -7.65 -5.66
N LEU A 67 -2.79 -7.21 -4.56
CA LEU A 67 -2.09 -6.91 -3.31
C LEU A 67 -2.27 -8.06 -2.30
N LEU A 68 -1.18 -8.71 -1.94
CA LEU A 68 -1.17 -9.83 -0.98
C LEU A 68 -0.31 -9.46 0.22
N GLY A 69 -0.87 -9.59 1.43
CA GLY A 69 -0.16 -9.21 2.66
C GLY A 69 -0.45 -10.17 3.82
N PHE A 70 0.55 -10.40 4.66
CA PHE A 70 0.44 -11.21 5.88
C PHE A 70 0.81 -10.40 7.12
N SER A 71 0.06 -10.55 8.22
CA SER A 71 0.28 -9.83 9.49
C SER A 71 0.39 -8.31 9.27
N ARG A 72 1.53 -7.70 9.60
CA ARG A 72 1.83 -6.28 9.32
C ARG A 72 1.77 -5.92 7.83
N GLY A 73 2.14 -6.84 6.95
CA GLY A 73 1.99 -6.65 5.51
C GLY A 73 0.52 -6.55 5.09
N ALA A 74 -0.40 -7.23 5.79
CA ALA A 74 -1.84 -7.11 5.55
C ALA A 74 -2.36 -5.70 5.87
N PHE A 75 -1.82 -5.06 6.90
CA PHE A 75 -2.11 -3.65 7.21
C PHE A 75 -1.63 -2.72 6.09
N VAL A 76 -0.38 -2.90 5.63
CA VAL A 76 0.19 -2.09 4.54
C VAL A 76 -0.63 -2.19 3.27
N VAL A 77 -0.97 -3.41 2.81
CA VAL A 77 -1.76 -3.57 1.58
C VAL A 77 -3.17 -3.00 1.69
N ARG A 78 -3.80 -3.07 2.87
CA ARG A 78 -5.12 -2.45 3.10
C ARG A 78 -5.04 -0.93 3.02
N ALA A 79 -3.99 -0.32 3.60
CA ALA A 79 -3.76 1.11 3.49
C ALA A 79 -3.54 1.52 2.02
N VAL A 80 -2.66 0.83 1.29
CA VAL A 80 -2.39 1.09 -0.12
C VAL A 80 -3.65 0.96 -0.98
N ALA A 81 -4.46 -0.09 -0.77
CA ALA A 81 -5.73 -0.26 -1.47
C ALA A 81 -6.69 0.90 -1.21
N GLY A 82 -6.74 1.40 0.03
CA GLY A 82 -7.51 2.60 0.38
C GLY A 82 -7.00 3.84 -0.37
N LEU A 83 -5.69 4.08 -0.38
CA LEU A 83 -5.12 5.20 -1.13
C LEU A 83 -5.50 5.09 -2.62
N LEU A 84 -5.28 3.95 -3.27
CA LEU A 84 -5.66 3.73 -4.68
C LEU A 84 -7.15 3.92 -4.93
N HIS A 85 -8.01 3.56 -3.98
CA HIS A 85 -9.44 3.79 -4.08
C HIS A 85 -9.80 5.28 -4.12
N TYR A 86 -9.20 6.09 -3.25
CA TYR A 86 -9.55 7.49 -3.07
C TYR A 86 -8.78 8.46 -3.98
N SER A 87 -7.47 8.29 -4.18
CA SER A 87 -6.67 9.17 -5.06
C SER A 87 -6.53 8.69 -6.49
N LYS A 88 -6.85 7.42 -6.78
CA LYS A 88 -6.37 6.74 -8.01
C LYS A 88 -4.83 6.79 -8.09
N ALA A 89 -4.25 6.52 -9.26
CA ALA A 89 -2.81 6.61 -9.45
C ALA A 89 -2.36 8.09 -9.48
N LEU A 90 -1.38 8.46 -8.65
CA LEU A 90 -0.76 9.78 -8.73
C LEU A 90 0.15 9.87 -9.95
N LYS A 91 -0.10 10.85 -10.82
CA LYS A 91 0.69 11.09 -12.04
C LYS A 91 2.15 11.48 -11.78
N SER A 92 2.46 11.96 -10.58
CA SER A 92 3.83 12.30 -10.16
C SER A 92 4.65 11.08 -9.72
N ALA A 93 4.09 9.87 -9.74
CA ALA A 93 4.85 8.67 -9.39
C ALA A 93 6.13 8.53 -10.24
N GLY A 94 7.26 8.27 -9.58
CA GLY A 94 8.58 8.21 -10.23
C GLY A 94 9.23 9.57 -10.48
N THR A 95 8.58 10.69 -10.14
CA THR A 95 9.17 12.03 -10.19
C THR A 95 9.55 12.52 -8.80
N LYS A 96 10.36 13.58 -8.73
CA LYS A 96 10.77 14.20 -7.46
C LYS A 96 9.60 14.84 -6.70
N GLU A 97 8.52 15.16 -7.40
CA GLU A 97 7.30 15.76 -6.86
C GLU A 97 6.43 14.75 -6.09
N PHE A 98 6.60 13.45 -6.34
CA PHE A 98 5.75 12.40 -5.77
C PHE A 98 5.55 12.53 -4.26
N ASN A 99 6.64 12.70 -3.51
CA ASN A 99 6.57 12.78 -2.05
C ASN A 99 5.72 13.96 -1.57
N ARG A 100 5.83 15.11 -2.24
CA ARG A 100 5.03 16.29 -1.90
C ARG A 100 3.55 16.01 -2.17
N ASP A 101 3.24 15.49 -3.36
CA ASP A 101 1.86 15.26 -3.78
C ASP A 101 1.21 14.15 -2.94
N PHE A 102 1.98 13.15 -2.52
CA PHE A 102 1.55 12.11 -1.59
C PHE A 102 1.18 12.67 -0.20
N GLU A 103 2.02 13.53 0.37
CA GLU A 103 1.74 14.18 1.66
C GLU A 103 0.53 15.13 1.58
N GLU A 104 0.41 15.87 0.47
CA GLU A 104 -0.74 16.72 0.21
C GLU A 104 -2.04 15.90 0.13
N PHE A 105 -2.01 14.79 -0.60
CA PHE A 105 -3.14 13.87 -0.67
C PHE A 105 -3.51 13.32 0.72
N LEU A 106 -2.53 12.85 1.51
CA LEU A 106 -2.81 12.35 2.86
C LEU A 106 -3.45 13.41 3.75
N ARG A 107 -3.00 14.67 3.64
CA ARG A 107 -3.59 15.80 4.37
C ARG A 107 -5.05 16.01 3.95
N LEU A 108 -5.32 16.06 2.65
CA LEU A 108 -6.68 16.24 2.13
C LEU A 108 -7.60 15.07 2.53
N TYR A 109 -7.10 13.84 2.42
CA TYR A 109 -7.82 12.64 2.83
C TYR A 109 -8.22 12.67 4.31
N GLN A 110 -7.31 13.12 5.20
CA GLN A 110 -7.62 13.27 6.63
C GLN A 110 -8.72 14.29 6.89
N LEU A 111 -8.70 15.42 6.16
CA LEU A 111 -9.75 16.44 6.27
C LEU A 111 -11.11 15.89 5.81
N THR A 112 -11.14 15.18 4.68
CA THR A 112 -12.37 14.55 4.18
C THR A 112 -12.94 13.53 5.16
N GLN A 113 -12.08 12.75 5.83
CA GLN A 113 -12.54 11.77 6.83
C GLN A 113 -13.06 12.44 8.12
N GLN A 114 -12.51 13.59 8.51
CA GLN A 114 -13.01 14.35 9.66
C GLN A 114 -14.39 14.96 9.40
N ASP A 115 -14.59 15.53 8.21
CA ASP A 115 -15.90 16.06 7.79
C ASP A 115 -16.96 14.94 7.70
N SER A 116 -16.55 13.76 7.24
CA SER A 116 -17.39 12.56 7.14
C SER A 116 -17.79 12.00 8.50
N GLN A 117 -16.97 12.15 9.55
CA GLN A 117 -17.34 11.75 10.91
C GLN A 117 -18.21 12.79 11.63
N GLN A 118 -18.17 14.05 11.19
CA GLN A 118 -19.00 15.13 11.75
C GLN A 118 -20.42 15.14 11.17
N THR A 119 -20.60 14.56 9.97
CA THR A 119 -21.90 14.26 9.37
C THR A 119 -22.26 12.82 9.69
N HIS A 120 -23.19 12.56 10.62
CA HIS A 120 -23.59 11.22 11.11
C HIS A 120 -24.09 10.24 10.01
N VAL A 121 -23.22 9.78 9.11
CA VAL A 121 -23.50 8.78 8.08
C VAL A 121 -22.41 7.71 8.16
N GLY A 122 -22.67 6.71 9.01
CA GLY A 122 -21.95 5.43 9.03
C GLY A 122 -20.57 5.46 9.68
N GLU A 123 -20.47 4.93 10.90
CA GLU A 123 -19.21 4.77 11.62
C GLU A 123 -18.22 3.89 10.83
N MET A 124 -17.17 4.50 10.26
CA MET A 124 -15.98 3.79 9.84
C MET A 124 -15.01 3.68 11.01
N HIS A 125 -14.80 2.46 11.50
CA HIS A 125 -13.80 2.15 12.53
C HIS A 125 -12.41 2.63 12.12
N ASN A 126 -11.85 3.56 12.90
CA ASN A 126 -10.49 4.06 12.78
C ASN A 126 -9.48 2.96 13.18
N PHE A 127 -8.52 2.69 12.31
CA PHE A 127 -7.37 1.81 12.57
C PHE A 127 -6.05 2.59 12.61
N LEU A 128 -6.09 3.90 12.90
CA LEU A 128 -4.92 4.78 12.96
C LEU A 128 -4.81 5.50 14.29
#